data_AF-E1GUF0-F1
#
_entry.id   AF-E1GUF0-F1
#
_cell.length_a   1.000
_cell.length_b   1.000
_cell.length_c   1.000
_cell.angle_alpha   90.00
_cell.angle_beta   90.00
_cell.angle_gamma   90.00
#
_symmetry.space_group_name_H-M   'P 1'
#
loop_
_entity.id
_entity.type
_entity.pdbx_description
1 polymer ?
#
loop_
_entity_poly.entity_id
_entity_poly.type
_entity_poly.pdbx_seq_one_letter_code
_entity_poly.pdbx_strand_id
1 'polypeptide(L)'
;MIKHYSSDSNIAVNLVLRSGKSTHIAFVPLSSGGSTFSTNIEDIQKALENHYRFNSLFKLDRAEDENAPKTTPLQETSKEDTTVSSNGLRKITVHDEGEAKDYLADVLGVSRTKLRSSKAIVDAATANGIEFEGL
;
A
#
# COMPACT_ATOMS: atom_id res chain seq x y z
N MET A 1 -7.33 4.58 14.78
CA MET A 1 -7.35 4.63 13.30
C MET A 1 -6.39 5.70 12.81
N ILE A 2 -5.27 5.29 12.21
CA ILE A 2 -4.36 6.20 11.49
C ILE A 2 -4.95 6.40 10.09
N LYS A 3 -5.11 7.65 9.66
CA LYS A 3 -5.51 7.99 8.30
C LYS A 3 -4.32 8.56 7.54
N HIS A 4 -4.15 8.10 6.31
CA HIS A 4 -3.17 8.59 5.36
C HIS A 4 -3.85 9.41 4.29
N TYR A 5 -3.34 10.60 4.05
CA TYR A 5 -3.79 11.53 3.03
C TYR A 5 -2.70 11.63 1.97
N SER A 6 -3.09 11.61 0.71
CA SER A 6 -2.19 11.74 -0.44
C SER A 6 -2.58 12.95 -1.29
N SER A 7 -1.58 13.57 -1.88
CA SER A 7 -1.70 14.65 -2.85
C SER A 7 -0.76 14.37 -4.02
N ASP A 8 -1.19 14.76 -5.23
CA ASP A 8 -0.39 14.63 -6.45
C ASP A 8 0.68 15.74 -6.56
N SER A 9 0.79 16.63 -5.56
CA SER A 9 1.77 17.72 -5.53
C SER A 9 2.31 17.94 -4.13
N ASN A 10 3.44 18.65 -4.01
CA ASN A 10 3.98 19.06 -2.72
C ASN A 10 3.15 20.22 -2.14
N ILE A 11 2.39 19.94 -1.08
CA ILE A 11 1.45 20.91 -0.49
C ILE A 11 1.62 21.03 1.03
N ALA A 12 1.22 22.19 1.54
CA ALA A 12 1.00 22.41 2.96
C ALA A 12 -0.32 23.14 3.15
N VAL A 13 -1.05 22.79 4.19
CA VAL A 13 -2.41 23.29 4.44
C VAL A 13 -2.53 23.83 5.87
N ASN A 14 -3.35 24.85 6.04
CA ASN A 14 -3.67 25.38 7.35
C ASN A 14 -5.06 24.88 7.76
N LEU A 15 -5.12 24.11 8.84
CA LEU A 15 -6.35 23.49 9.31
C LEU A 15 -6.87 24.24 10.53
N VAL A 16 -8.15 24.57 10.53
CA VAL A 16 -8.82 25.10 11.72
C VAL A 16 -9.39 23.91 12.49
N LEU A 17 -8.84 23.65 13.68
CA LEU A 17 -9.32 22.63 14.59
C LEU A 17 -10.66 23.05 15.19
N ARG A 18 -11.42 22.07 15.69
CA ARG A 18 -12.68 22.33 16.41
C ARG A 18 -12.50 23.22 17.65
N SER A 19 -11.30 23.24 18.23
CA SER A 19 -10.96 24.11 19.35
C SER A 19 -10.77 25.59 18.96
N GLY A 20 -10.94 25.96 17.69
CA GLY A 20 -10.68 27.30 17.16
C GLY A 20 -9.19 27.64 16.97
N LYS A 21 -8.29 26.67 17.20
CA LYS A 21 -6.86 26.82 16.94
C LYS A 21 -6.56 26.42 15.51
N SER A 22 -5.63 27.12 14.87
CA SER A 22 -5.15 26.78 13.53
C SER A 22 -3.83 26.02 13.61
N THR A 23 -3.71 24.93 12.87
CA THR A 23 -2.49 24.13 12.78
C THR A 23 -2.04 24.06 11.33
N HIS A 24 -0.79 24.45 11.11
CA HIS A 24 -0.15 24.30 9.81
C HIS A 24 0.40 22.88 9.67
N ILE A 25 -0.04 22.18 8.63
CA ILE A 25 0.38 20.81 8.32
C ILE A 25 1.05 20.81 6.95
N ALA A 26 2.33 20.43 6.92
CA ALA A 26 3.06 20.18 5.71
C ALA A 26 3.04 18.69 5.38
N PHE A 27 2.73 18.35 4.13
CA PHE A 27 2.82 16.97 3.67
C PHE A 27 4.29 16.65 3.37
N VAL A 28 4.65 15.38 3.54
CA VAL A 28 6.01 14.91 3.22
C VAL A 28 6.06 14.63 1.72
N PRO A 29 6.95 15.27 0.94
CA PRO A 29 7.06 15.03 -0.49
C PRO A 29 7.61 13.63 -0.78
N LEU A 30 7.11 12.99 -1.83
CA LEU A 30 7.63 11.72 -2.37
C LEU A 30 8.37 11.98 -3.69
N SER A 31 9.34 11.13 -3.99
CA SER A 31 10.11 11.18 -5.25
C SER A 31 9.25 10.98 -6.50
N SER A 32 8.04 10.44 -6.36
CA SER A 32 7.06 10.26 -7.44
C SER A 32 6.33 11.56 -7.84
N GLY A 33 6.63 12.70 -7.20
CA GLY A 33 6.03 14.00 -7.54
C GLY A 33 4.82 14.39 -6.71
N GLY A 34 4.38 13.54 -5.77
CA GLY A 34 3.30 13.82 -4.83
C GLY A 34 3.76 14.12 -3.40
N SER A 35 2.83 14.17 -2.47
CA SER A 35 3.10 14.27 -1.03
C SER A 35 2.11 13.47 -0.19
N THR A 36 2.54 13.00 0.99
CA THR A 36 1.71 12.22 1.93
C THR A 36 1.73 12.79 3.34
N PHE A 37 0.62 12.64 4.05
CA PHE A 37 0.48 12.99 5.45
C PHE A 37 -0.26 11.87 6.19
N SER A 38 0.21 11.51 7.38
CA SER A 38 -0.41 10.48 8.21
C SER A 38 -0.68 10.99 9.60
N THR A 39 -1.87 10.71 10.12
CA THR A 39 -2.28 11.18 11.45
C THR A 39 -3.23 10.21 12.12
N ASN A 40 -3.07 10.02 13.43
CA ASN A 40 -4.01 9.30 14.30
C ASN A 40 -4.93 10.25 15.09
N ILE A 41 -4.73 11.56 15.00
CA ILE A 41 -5.48 12.55 15.78
C ILE A 41 -6.81 12.84 15.09
N GLU A 42 -7.93 12.46 15.72
CA GLU A 42 -9.28 12.64 15.16
C GLU A 42 -9.61 14.09 14.82
N ASP A 43 -9.18 15.06 15.64
CA ASP A 43 -9.44 16.48 15.38
C ASP A 43 -8.77 16.96 14.09
N ILE A 44 -7.54 16.50 13.83
CA ILE A 44 -6.80 16.82 12.61
C ILE A 44 -7.46 16.12 11.41
N GLN A 45 -7.86 14.85 11.57
CA GLN A 45 -8.54 14.10 10.51
C GLN A 45 -9.85 14.79 10.08
N LYS A 46 -10.70 15.16 11.05
CA LYS A 46 -11.94 15.90 10.79
C LYS A 46 -11.69 17.28 10.19
N ALA A 47 -10.63 17.97 10.63
CA ALA A 47 -10.27 19.27 10.08
C ALA A 47 -9.75 19.16 8.62
N LEU A 48 -8.99 18.12 8.29
CA LEU A 48 -8.57 17.80 6.93
C LEU A 48 -9.77 17.50 6.03
N GLU A 49 -10.68 16.65 6.49
CA GLU A 49 -11.86 16.24 5.72
C GLU A 49 -12.86 17.38 5.49
N ASN A 50 -12.94 18.34 6.41
CA ASN A 50 -13.79 19.53 6.25
C ASN A 50 -13.10 20.69 5.50
N HIS A 51 -11.82 20.56 5.14
CA HIS A 51 -11.09 21.64 4.48
C HIS A 51 -11.57 21.86 3.04
N TYR A 52 -11.67 23.11 2.57
CA TYR A 52 -12.14 23.47 1.22
C TYR A 52 -11.26 22.97 0.05
N ARG A 53 -10.14 22.32 0.35
CA ARG A 53 -9.22 21.69 -0.63
C ARG A 53 -9.25 20.16 -0.55
N PHE A 54 -9.99 19.59 0.39
CA PHE A 54 -10.24 18.16 0.46
C PHE A 54 -10.98 17.71 -0.81
N ASN A 55 -10.61 16.57 -1.37
CA ASN A 55 -11.02 16.05 -2.68
C ASN A 55 -10.63 16.90 -3.90
N SER A 56 -9.95 18.04 -3.72
CA SER A 56 -9.46 18.88 -4.82
C SER A 56 -7.93 18.83 -4.94
N LEU A 57 -7.20 19.03 -3.83
CA LEU A 57 -5.74 18.96 -3.81
C LEU A 57 -5.21 17.70 -3.13
N PHE A 58 -5.93 17.21 -2.14
CA PHE A 58 -5.56 16.01 -1.40
C PHE A 58 -6.81 15.22 -1.03
N LYS A 59 -6.63 13.90 -0.90
CA LYS A 59 -7.71 12.95 -0.61
C LYS A 59 -7.27 11.96 0.46
N LEU A 60 -8.24 11.31 1.08
CA LEU A 60 -7.97 10.17 1.95
C LEU A 60 -7.52 9.00 1.06
N ASP A 61 -6.33 8.48 1.33
CA ASP A 61 -5.71 7.40 0.57
C ASP A 61 -6.04 6.04 1.18
N ARG A 62 -5.75 5.90 2.48
CA ARG A 62 -5.97 4.68 3.26
C ARG A 62 -6.15 4.99 4.72
N ALA A 63 -6.88 4.14 5.43
CA ALA A 63 -6.98 4.19 6.88
C ALA A 63 -6.52 2.85 7.44
N GLU A 64 -5.50 2.90 8.30
CA GLU A 64 -4.96 1.76 9.01
C GLU A 64 -5.54 1.76 10.44
N ASP A 65 -6.25 0.70 10.79
CA ASP A 65 -6.51 0.36 12.18
C ASP A 65 -5.29 -0.36 12.75
N GLU A 66 -4.99 -0.21 14.04
CA GLU A 66 -3.78 -0.74 14.71
C GLU A 66 -3.66 -2.28 14.74
N ASN A 67 -4.35 -3.00 13.85
CA ASN A 67 -4.28 -4.45 13.71
C ASN A 67 -4.24 -4.89 12.23
N ALA A 68 -3.25 -4.44 11.46
CA ALA A 68 -2.71 -5.16 10.30
C ALA A 68 -1.42 -4.46 9.79
N PRO A 69 -0.38 -5.22 9.42
CA PRO A 69 0.93 -4.66 9.10
C PRO A 69 0.96 -4.01 7.71
N LYS A 70 1.50 -2.78 7.69
CA LYS A 70 2.20 -2.07 6.60
C LYS A 70 2.12 -2.72 5.22
N THR A 71 1.52 -2.03 4.25
CA THR A 71 1.97 -2.16 2.85
C THR A 71 2.04 -0.79 2.19
N THR A 72 3.30 -0.43 1.90
CA THR A 72 3.84 0.77 1.30
C THR A 72 3.19 1.10 -0.07
N PRO A 73 3.07 2.38 -0.46
CA PRO A 73 2.35 2.79 -1.66
C PRO A 73 3.26 2.79 -2.89
N LEU A 74 2.81 2.15 -3.97
CA LEU A 74 3.24 2.40 -5.34
C LEU A 74 1.95 2.45 -6.18
N GLN A 75 1.58 3.66 -6.61
CA GLN A 75 0.79 3.87 -7.84
C GLN A 75 1.66 3.33 -8.98
N GLU A 76 1.15 2.61 -9.98
CA GLU A 76 0.28 3.15 -11.01
C GLU A 76 -0.32 1.99 -11.84
N THR A 77 -1.55 2.17 -12.31
CA THR A 77 -2.13 1.55 -13.52
C THR A 77 -1.91 0.06 -13.76
N SER A 78 -2.95 -0.74 -13.59
CA SER A 78 -3.69 -1.36 -14.71
C SER A 78 -4.77 -2.30 -14.18
N LYS A 79 -5.88 -2.33 -14.90
CA LYS A 79 -6.97 -3.27 -14.71
C LYS A 79 -6.42 -4.70 -14.79
N GLU A 80 -6.79 -5.54 -13.84
CA GLU A 80 -7.56 -6.79 -14.05
C GLU A 80 -7.43 -7.69 -12.81
N ASP A 81 -8.52 -8.41 -12.57
CA ASP A 81 -8.81 -9.31 -11.47
C ASP A 81 -7.63 -9.95 -10.77
N THR A 82 -7.62 -9.93 -9.43
CA THR A 82 -7.59 -11.18 -8.65
C THR A 82 -8.16 -10.92 -7.25
N THR A 83 -9.13 -11.76 -6.93
CA THR A 83 -9.94 -11.79 -5.72
C THR A 83 -9.09 -12.05 -4.47
N VAL A 84 -9.12 -11.09 -3.55
CA VAL A 84 -8.54 -11.26 -2.20
C VAL A 84 -9.47 -12.19 -1.41
N SER A 85 -9.19 -13.49 -1.46
CA SER A 85 -9.83 -14.45 -0.55
C SER A 85 -9.21 -14.36 0.84
N SER A 86 -10.11 -14.16 1.79
CA SER A 86 -9.94 -13.95 3.22
C SER A 86 -9.30 -15.15 3.92
N ASN A 87 -8.01 -15.39 3.75
CA ASN A 87 -7.25 -16.30 4.62
C ASN A 87 -5.72 -16.21 4.43
N GLY A 88 -5.11 -15.03 4.61
CA GLY A 88 -3.66 -14.88 4.81
C GLY A 88 -2.71 -15.48 3.75
N LEU A 89 -3.24 -16.00 2.65
CA LEU A 89 -2.53 -16.73 1.61
C LEU A 89 -2.74 -15.95 0.31
N ARG A 90 -1.64 -15.41 -0.22
CA ARG A 90 -1.65 -14.68 -1.49
C ARG A 90 -1.67 -15.71 -2.60
N LYS A 91 -2.85 -15.93 -3.21
CA LYS A 91 -2.98 -16.80 -4.38
C LYS A 91 -2.49 -16.05 -5.61
N ILE A 92 -1.56 -16.63 -6.35
CA ILE A 92 -0.91 -15.99 -7.49
C ILE A 92 -1.04 -16.92 -8.67
N THR A 93 -1.71 -16.43 -9.71
CA THR A 93 -1.78 -17.14 -10.98
C THR A 93 -0.46 -16.94 -11.72
N VAL A 94 0.20 -18.03 -12.06
CA VAL A 94 1.44 -18.02 -12.87
C VAL A 94 1.19 -18.86 -14.11
N HIS A 95 1.78 -18.46 -15.23
CA HIS A 95 1.61 -19.17 -16.51
C HIS A 95 2.72 -20.18 -16.79
N ASP A 96 3.88 -20.04 -16.15
CA ASP A 96 5.03 -20.93 -16.32
C ASP A 96 5.88 -20.98 -15.03
N GLU A 97 6.68 -22.05 -14.87
CA GLU A 97 7.64 -22.20 -13.78
C GLU A 97 8.63 -21.02 -13.72
N GLY A 98 8.97 -20.44 -14.87
CA GLY A 98 9.85 -19.27 -14.95
C GLY A 98 9.27 -18.05 -14.23
N GLU A 99 7.98 -17.80 -14.43
CA GLU A 99 7.26 -16.67 -13.82
C GLU A 99 7.12 -16.86 -12.30
N ALA A 100 6.86 -18.09 -11.86
CA ALA A 100 6.86 -18.44 -10.44
C ALA A 100 8.23 -18.20 -9.79
N LYS A 101 9.32 -18.57 -10.47
CA LYS A 101 10.70 -18.34 -9.97
C LYS A 101 11.03 -16.85 -9.87
N ASP A 102 10.65 -16.08 -10.89
CA ASP A 102 10.94 -14.65 -10.94
C ASP A 102 10.14 -13.91 -9.87
N TYR A 103 8.88 -14.29 -9.64
CA TYR A 103 8.07 -13.76 -8.55
C TYR A 103 8.66 -14.06 -7.17
N LEU A 104 9.05 -15.31 -6.90
CA LEU A 104 9.69 -15.67 -5.62
C LEU A 104 11.03 -14.95 -5.43
N ALA A 105 11.78 -14.71 -6.51
CA ALA A 105 13.04 -13.99 -6.45
C ALA A 105 12.86 -12.50 -6.16
N ASP A 106 11.91 -11.85 -6.83
CA ASP A 106 11.70 -10.40 -6.72
C ASP A 106 10.92 -10.02 -5.45
N VAL A 107 9.93 -10.83 -5.05
CA VAL A 107 9.06 -10.52 -3.90
C VAL A 107 9.64 -11.04 -2.59
N LEU A 108 10.26 -12.22 -2.59
CA LEU A 108 10.76 -12.87 -1.38
C LEU A 108 12.29 -12.87 -1.28
N GLY A 109 13.00 -12.44 -2.34
CA GLY A 109 14.46 -12.42 -2.36
C GLY A 109 15.10 -13.80 -2.51
N VAL A 110 14.34 -14.83 -2.91
CA VAL A 110 14.87 -16.20 -3.07
C VAL A 110 15.61 -16.33 -4.41
N SER A 111 16.91 -16.60 -4.37
CA SER A 111 17.70 -16.69 -5.60
C SER A 111 17.16 -17.73 -6.59
N ARG A 112 16.94 -17.32 -7.86
CA ARG A 112 16.49 -18.19 -8.97
C ARG A 112 17.27 -19.50 -9.08
N THR A 113 18.55 -19.48 -8.74
CA THR A 113 19.44 -20.64 -8.77
C THR A 113 19.08 -21.74 -7.76
N LYS A 114 18.33 -21.42 -6.70
CA LYS A 114 17.83 -22.38 -5.70
C LYS A 114 16.48 -22.99 -6.08
N LEU A 115 15.75 -22.38 -7.01
CA LEU A 115 14.40 -22.77 -7.42
C LEU A 115 14.42 -23.61 -8.71
N ARG A 116 15.28 -24.63 -8.78
CA ARG A 116 15.47 -25.45 -10.00
C ARG A 116 14.43 -26.55 -10.19
N SER A 117 13.60 -26.81 -9.19
CA SER A 117 12.61 -27.90 -9.22
C SER A 117 11.23 -27.37 -8.83
N SER A 118 10.17 -27.85 -9.50
CA SER A 118 8.78 -27.49 -9.21
C SER A 118 8.43 -27.62 -7.72
N LYS A 119 8.90 -28.68 -7.06
CA LYS A 119 8.75 -28.87 -5.61
C LYS A 119 9.38 -27.74 -4.78
N ALA A 120 10.55 -27.24 -5.18
CA ALA A 120 11.23 -26.15 -4.46
C ALA A 120 10.52 -24.80 -4.64
N ILE A 121 9.83 -24.62 -5.77
CA ILE A 121 9.01 -23.43 -6.04
C ILE A 121 7.77 -23.43 -5.13
N VAL A 122 7.05 -24.56 -5.06
CA VAL A 122 5.85 -24.69 -4.21
C VAL A 122 6.22 -24.60 -2.73
N ASP A 123 7.32 -25.22 -2.30
CA ASP A 123 7.78 -25.16 -0.91
C ASP A 123 8.18 -23.73 -0.51
N ALA A 124 8.93 -23.03 -1.37
CA ALA A 124 9.27 -21.62 -1.14
C ALA A 124 8.03 -20.72 -1.14
N ALA A 125 7.05 -20.98 -2.00
CA ALA A 125 5.79 -20.24 -2.05
C ALA A 125 5.01 -20.44 -0.75
N THR A 126 4.76 -21.69 -0.36
CA THR A 126 4.00 -22.05 0.84
C THR A 126 4.68 -21.58 2.13
N ALA A 127 6.00 -21.69 2.23
CA ALA A 127 6.78 -21.15 3.36
C ALA A 127 6.62 -19.64 3.54
N ASN A 128 6.28 -18.92 2.47
CA ASN A 128 6.08 -17.47 2.47
C ASN A 128 4.60 -17.07 2.32
N GLY A 129 3.68 -18.04 2.45
CA GLY A 129 2.24 -17.78 2.41
C GLY A 129 1.69 -17.45 1.02
N ILE A 130 2.32 -17.97 -0.03
CA ILE A 130 1.89 -17.83 -1.42
C ILE A 130 1.53 -19.21 -1.97
N GLU A 131 0.45 -19.27 -2.75
CA GLU A 131 0.06 -20.48 -3.48
C GLU A 131 -0.01 -20.14 -4.97
N PHE A 132 0.78 -20.86 -5.78
CA PHE A 132 0.78 -20.69 -7.22
C PHE A 132 -0.29 -21.57 -7.86
N GLU A 133 -1.16 -20.96 -8.66
CA GLU A 133 -2.12 -21.67 -9.51
C GLU A 133 -1.62 -21.60 -10.95
N GLY A 134 -1.17 -22.74 -11.51
CA GLY A 134 -0.67 -22.84 -12.88
C GLY A 134 0.81 -23.24 -13.02
N LEU A 135 1.21 -24.36 -12.38
CA LEU A 135 2.53 -24.99 -12.59
C LEU A 135 2.46 -26.12 -13.62
#